data_AF-A0A8H7LUA3-F1
#
_entry.id   AF-A0A8H7LUA3-F1
#
_cell.length_a   1.000
_cell.length_b   1.000
_cell.length_c   1.000
_cell.angle_alpha   90.00
_cell.angle_beta   90.00
_cell.angle_gamma   90.00
#
_symmetry.space_group_name_H-M   'P 1'
#
loop_
_entity.id
_entity.type
_entity.pdbx_description
1 polymer ?
#
loop_
_entity_poly.entity_id
_entity_poly.type
_entity_poly.pdbx_seq_one_letter_code
_entity_poly.pdbx_strand_id
1 'polypeptide(L)'
;MMKGSLAAALLASVVSAASPIVVLPNAKLLHKHGRWDANNGTWWPGSGFKLVASNLTSFDLRLGWEGTNWPSVAISLSVDYEPFKQLNVSGGVNSIPIPVAPANKSRVVRINVQASTGTRMQLDQIELNEGAKVKEYKPSPLRFQFIGDSLSAGYLNPNGVNDCWTFLSSQEFKAEHNIMAQSGACLTDKECFSNIHGLSYQYFVTEDTTYRWDSNHNYTTPWDFKRDLAPSHIIIYIG
;
A
#
# COMPACT_ATOMS: atom_id res chain seq x y z
N MET A 1 31.06 2.36 71.13
CA MET A 1 29.74 2.27 70.47
C MET A 1 29.87 2.80 69.04
N MET A 2 30.15 1.92 68.08
CA MET A 2 30.18 2.26 66.65
C MET A 2 28.79 2.00 66.07
N LYS A 3 28.11 3.05 65.58
CA LYS A 3 26.84 2.94 64.87
C LYS A 3 27.15 2.64 63.39
N GLY A 4 26.92 1.40 62.97
CA GLY A 4 26.90 1.02 61.56
C GLY A 4 25.62 1.54 60.90
N SER A 5 25.75 2.35 59.87
CA SER A 5 24.63 2.80 59.04
C SER A 5 24.49 1.86 57.86
N LEU A 6 23.37 1.13 57.77
CA LEU A 6 23.02 0.32 56.60
C LEU A 6 22.59 1.26 55.46
N ALA A 7 23.33 1.26 54.36
CA ALA A 7 22.89 1.86 53.11
C ALA A 7 21.96 0.87 52.39
N ALA A 8 20.68 1.22 52.25
CA ALA A 8 19.74 0.48 51.42
C ALA A 8 19.98 0.85 49.95
N ALA A 9 20.47 -0.09 49.16
CA ALA A 9 20.57 0.05 47.71
C ALA A 9 19.19 -0.17 47.09
N LEU A 10 18.58 0.89 46.56
CA LEU A 10 17.43 0.75 45.65
C LEU A 10 17.94 0.20 44.31
N LEU A 11 17.62 -1.06 44.02
CA LEU A 11 17.73 -1.63 42.69
C LEU A 11 16.59 -1.06 41.84
N ALA A 12 16.90 -0.07 41.02
CA ALA A 12 15.99 0.36 39.95
C ALA A 12 15.89 -0.77 38.93
N SER A 13 14.72 -1.43 38.88
CA SER A 13 14.39 -2.35 37.79
C SER A 13 14.29 -1.53 36.50
N VAL A 14 15.31 -1.62 35.66
CA VAL A 14 15.22 -1.22 34.25
C VAL A 14 14.20 -2.12 33.59
N VAL A 15 12.96 -1.62 33.47
CA VAL A 15 11.96 -2.22 32.59
C VAL A 15 12.49 -2.02 31.18
N SER A 16 13.01 -3.09 30.57
CA SER A 16 13.35 -3.10 29.16
C SER A 16 12.06 -2.80 28.38
N ALA A 17 12.01 -1.63 27.75
CA ALA A 17 10.91 -1.30 26.85
C ALA A 17 10.91 -2.34 25.73
N ALA A 18 9.86 -3.15 25.69
CA ALA A 18 9.75 -4.20 24.69
C ALA A 18 9.57 -3.56 23.30
N SER A 19 10.22 -4.17 22.31
CA SER A 19 10.41 -3.56 21.00
C SER A 19 9.15 -3.63 20.15
N PRO A 20 8.94 -2.66 19.24
CA PRO A 20 7.83 -2.69 18.29
C PRO A 20 7.91 -3.93 17.39
N ILE A 21 6.75 -4.38 16.89
CA ILE A 21 6.70 -5.50 15.93
C ILE A 21 6.91 -4.94 14.52
N VAL A 22 7.99 -5.37 13.88
CA VAL A 22 8.36 -4.94 12.51
C VAL A 22 7.83 -5.94 11.49
N VAL A 23 7.10 -5.45 10.48
CA VAL A 23 6.64 -6.21 9.32
C VAL A 23 7.33 -5.69 8.07
N LEU A 24 8.12 -6.55 7.44
CA LEU A 24 8.86 -6.22 6.22
C LEU A 24 7.98 -6.38 4.96
N PRO A 25 8.30 -5.70 3.85
CA PRO A 25 7.51 -5.71 2.61
C PRO A 25 7.34 -7.10 1.97
N ASN A 26 8.25 -8.03 2.27
CA ASN A 26 8.25 -9.41 1.77
C ASN A 26 7.73 -10.43 2.81
N ALA A 27 7.25 -9.96 3.96
CA ALA A 27 6.68 -10.82 4.99
C ALA A 27 5.43 -11.53 4.44
N LYS A 28 5.35 -12.86 4.63
CA LYS A 28 4.24 -13.69 4.13
C LYS A 28 2.86 -13.25 4.63
N LEU A 29 2.80 -12.59 5.80
CA LEU A 29 1.56 -12.13 6.42
C LEU A 29 1.15 -10.71 5.99
N LEU A 30 1.96 -10.04 5.17
CA LEU A 30 1.60 -8.78 4.53
C LEU A 30 1.03 -9.07 3.15
N HIS A 31 -0.27 -8.84 2.97
CA HIS A 31 -0.91 -9.08 1.69
C HIS A 31 -0.79 -7.84 0.82
N LYS A 32 0.13 -7.85 -0.16
CA LYS A 32 0.26 -6.78 -1.15
C LYS A 32 -0.66 -7.03 -2.34
N HIS A 33 -1.27 -5.97 -2.86
CA HIS A 33 -2.06 -5.98 -4.09
C HIS A 33 -1.59 -4.87 -5.04
N GLY A 34 -1.91 -5.01 -6.33
CA GLY A 34 -1.32 -4.22 -7.39
C GLY A 34 0.15 -4.59 -7.68
N ARG A 35 0.84 -3.77 -8.47
CA ARG A 35 2.20 -4.08 -8.94
C ARG A 35 3.26 -3.38 -8.12
N TRP A 36 4.19 -4.19 -7.61
CA TRP A 36 5.32 -3.73 -6.82
C TRP A 36 6.63 -4.18 -7.47
N ASP A 37 7.60 -3.29 -7.62
CA ASP A 37 8.93 -3.63 -8.14
C ASP A 37 9.80 -4.37 -7.10
N ALA A 38 11.02 -4.73 -7.49
CA ALA A 38 11.98 -5.44 -6.65
C ALA A 38 12.47 -4.61 -5.44
N ASN A 39 12.39 -3.29 -5.53
CA ASN A 39 12.73 -2.35 -4.45
C ASN A 39 11.53 -2.05 -3.54
N ASN A 40 10.41 -2.77 -3.69
CA ASN A 40 9.15 -2.51 -3.00
C ASN A 40 8.56 -1.12 -3.29
N GLY A 41 8.82 -0.58 -4.48
CA GLY A 41 8.11 0.55 -5.06
C GLY A 41 6.82 0.12 -5.75
N THR A 42 5.77 0.91 -5.65
CA THR A 42 4.56 0.79 -6.48
C THR A 42 4.32 2.06 -7.29
N TRP A 43 3.83 1.88 -8.52
CA TRP A 43 3.65 2.92 -9.53
C TRP A 43 2.19 3.08 -9.97
N TRP A 44 1.35 2.12 -9.64
CA TRP A 44 0.00 2.01 -10.18
C TRP A 44 -1.07 2.49 -9.18
N PRO A 45 -2.12 3.17 -9.65
CA PRO A 45 -3.27 3.51 -8.83
C PRO A 45 -3.90 2.25 -8.24
N GLY A 46 -4.37 2.34 -6.99
CA GLY A 46 -5.10 1.29 -6.31
C GLY A 46 -4.21 0.19 -5.75
N SER A 47 -2.91 0.19 -6.08
CA SER A 47 -1.91 -0.68 -5.47
C SER A 47 -1.74 -0.36 -3.99
N GLY A 48 -1.36 -1.36 -3.20
CA GLY A 48 -1.28 -1.17 -1.76
C GLY A 48 -1.12 -2.49 -1.02
N PHE A 49 -1.59 -2.50 0.23
CA PHE A 49 -1.51 -3.69 1.05
C PHE A 49 -2.65 -3.79 2.07
N LYS A 50 -2.79 -5.00 2.61
CA LYS A 50 -3.68 -5.34 3.70
C LYS A 50 -2.88 -6.04 4.80
N LEU A 51 -3.12 -5.62 6.03
CA LEU A 51 -2.49 -6.15 7.23
C LEU A 51 -3.56 -6.52 8.25
N VAL A 52 -3.47 -7.74 8.79
CA VAL A 52 -4.36 -8.19 9.86
C VAL A 52 -3.53 -8.37 11.12
N ALA A 53 -3.95 -7.78 12.24
CA ALA A 53 -3.29 -7.98 13.52
C ALA A 53 -4.26 -7.90 14.70
N SER A 54 -4.10 -8.76 15.71
CA SER A 54 -4.77 -8.57 17.01
C SER A 54 -3.92 -7.73 17.95
N ASN A 55 -4.56 -7.07 18.91
CA ASN A 55 -3.93 -6.13 19.85
C ASN A 55 -3.25 -4.95 19.16
N LEU A 56 -3.71 -4.60 17.97
CA LEU A 56 -3.19 -3.45 17.22
C LEU A 56 -3.86 -2.17 17.73
N THR A 57 -3.05 -1.27 18.29
CA THR A 57 -3.41 0.05 18.84
C THR A 57 -2.65 1.22 18.21
N SER A 58 -1.48 0.98 17.59
CA SER A 58 -0.77 1.97 16.77
C SER A 58 -0.02 1.30 15.62
N PHE A 59 0.21 2.06 14.56
CA PHE A 59 0.91 1.62 13.37
C PHE A 59 1.65 2.80 12.72
N ASP A 60 2.96 2.62 12.48
CA ASP A 60 3.78 3.54 11.72
C ASP A 60 4.14 2.94 10.35
N LEU A 61 3.91 3.70 9.29
CA LEU A 61 4.27 3.37 7.93
C LEU A 61 5.63 4.02 7.61
N ARG A 62 6.66 3.20 7.38
CA ARG A 62 7.98 3.70 6.96
C ARG A 62 8.14 3.56 5.45
N LEU A 63 8.36 4.69 4.81
CA LEU A 63 8.51 4.80 3.36
C LEU A 63 9.93 5.25 2.99
N GLY A 64 10.44 4.73 1.88
CA GLY A 64 11.76 5.08 1.37
C GLY A 64 11.85 6.56 1.03
N TRP A 65 12.86 7.26 1.55
CA TRP A 65 13.03 8.71 1.40
C TRP A 65 13.21 9.13 -0.07
N GLU A 66 14.05 8.41 -0.80
CA GLU A 66 14.31 8.65 -2.23
C GLU A 66 13.33 7.91 -3.15
N GLY A 67 12.65 6.89 -2.61
CA GLY A 67 11.75 6.01 -3.37
C GLY A 67 10.28 6.40 -3.33
N THR A 68 9.93 7.47 -2.61
CA THR A 68 8.55 7.96 -2.47
C THR A 68 8.48 9.39 -2.97
N ASN A 69 7.44 9.73 -3.74
CA ASN A 69 7.28 11.08 -4.27
C ASN A 69 7.45 12.16 -3.20
N TRP A 70 8.18 13.22 -3.56
CA TRP A 70 8.27 14.44 -2.77
C TRP A 70 7.18 15.45 -3.17
N PRO A 71 6.52 16.15 -2.22
CA PRO A 71 6.68 16.04 -0.77
C PRO A 71 5.87 14.90 -0.13
N SER A 72 4.88 14.35 -0.83
CA SER A 72 4.04 13.28 -0.31
C SER A 72 3.27 12.55 -1.42
N VAL A 73 2.79 11.35 -1.09
CA VAL A 73 1.83 10.56 -1.86
C VAL A 73 0.48 10.56 -1.15
N ALA A 74 -0.60 10.74 -1.89
CA ALA A 74 -1.96 10.53 -1.38
C ALA A 74 -2.29 9.03 -1.34
N ILE A 75 -2.68 8.55 -0.16
CA ILE A 75 -3.15 7.19 0.08
C ILE A 75 -4.57 7.20 0.64
N SER A 76 -5.29 6.11 0.44
CA SER A 76 -6.55 5.83 1.11
C SER A 76 -6.35 4.77 2.18
N LEU A 77 -6.71 5.10 3.42
CA LEU A 77 -6.66 4.20 4.58
C LEU A 77 -8.07 3.76 4.97
N SER A 78 -8.24 2.46 5.21
CA SER A 78 -9.41 1.91 5.90
C SER A 78 -8.95 1.00 7.04
N VAL A 79 -9.59 1.15 8.20
CA VAL A 79 -9.38 0.28 9.36
C VAL A 79 -10.70 -0.41 9.67
N ASP A 80 -10.67 -1.73 9.85
CA ASP A 80 -11.83 -2.58 10.15
C ASP A 80 -12.99 -2.46 9.15
N TYR A 81 -12.65 -2.26 7.87
CA TYR A 81 -13.62 -2.07 6.78
C TYR A 81 -14.46 -0.79 6.85
N GLU A 82 -14.12 0.15 7.74
CA GLU A 82 -14.72 1.49 7.74
C GLU A 82 -14.44 2.25 6.43
N PRO A 83 -15.23 3.28 6.09
CA PRO A 83 -15.01 4.09 4.90
C PRO A 83 -13.56 4.56 4.77
N PHE A 84 -13.05 4.53 3.54
CA PHE A 84 -11.68 4.97 3.27
C PHE A 84 -11.53 6.47 3.56
N LYS A 85 -10.42 6.83 4.20
CA LYS A 85 -10.02 8.21 4.44
C LYS A 85 -8.75 8.51 3.68
N GLN A 86 -8.69 9.66 3.03
CA GLN A 86 -7.48 10.15 2.40
C GLN A 86 -6.47 10.60 3.46
N LEU A 87 -5.21 10.25 3.24
CA LEU A 87 -4.06 10.73 4.00
C LEU A 87 -2.92 11.03 3.02
N ASN A 88 -2.11 12.04 3.34
CA ASN A 88 -0.86 12.27 2.64
C ASN A 88 0.29 11.70 3.47
N VAL A 89 1.16 10.90 2.84
CA VAL A 89 2.32 10.27 3.48
C VAL A 89 3.58 10.66 2.74
N SER A 90 4.66 10.94 3.45
CA SER A 90 5.97 11.32 2.87
C SER A 90 6.98 10.19 3.01
N GLY A 91 8.15 10.34 2.38
CA GLY A 91 9.33 9.56 2.75
C GLY A 91 9.60 9.67 4.26
N GLY A 92 10.13 8.60 4.86
CA GLY A 92 10.37 8.51 6.31
C GLY A 92 9.22 7.86 7.08
N VAL A 93 9.08 8.25 8.35
CA VAL A 93 8.09 7.66 9.29
C VAL A 93 6.78 8.42 9.21
N ASN A 94 5.68 7.70 8.96
CA ASN A 94 4.33 8.26 8.97
C ASN A 94 3.51 7.57 10.07
N SER A 95 3.25 8.28 11.16
CA SER A 95 2.40 7.77 12.23
C SER A 95 0.93 7.89 11.84
N ILE A 96 0.28 6.74 11.63
CA ILE A 96 -1.09 6.68 11.16
C ILE A 96 -2.01 6.35 12.35
N PRO A 97 -2.91 7.25 12.75
CA PRO A 97 -3.80 7.00 13.87
C PRO A 97 -4.78 5.89 13.50
N ILE A 98 -4.97 4.94 14.43
CA ILE A 98 -6.00 3.91 14.31
C ILE A 98 -7.05 4.08 15.41
N PRO A 99 -8.34 3.87 15.12
CA PRO A 99 -9.38 3.98 16.13
C PRO A 99 -9.17 2.99 17.27
N VAL A 100 -9.53 3.40 18.49
CA VAL A 100 -9.53 2.55 19.69
C VAL A 100 -10.47 1.35 19.45
N ALA A 101 -10.05 0.17 19.89
CA ALA A 101 -10.81 -1.06 19.80
C ALA A 101 -10.70 -1.89 21.08
N PRO A 102 -11.64 -2.80 21.34
CA PRO A 102 -11.53 -3.76 22.43
C PRO A 102 -10.24 -4.58 22.34
N ALA A 103 -9.70 -4.97 23.51
CA ALA A 103 -8.56 -5.87 23.58
C ALA A 103 -8.83 -7.17 22.80
N ASN A 104 -7.78 -7.75 22.20
CA ASN A 104 -7.84 -8.96 21.37
C ASN A 104 -8.68 -8.87 20.08
N LYS A 105 -9.31 -7.73 19.75
CA LYS A 105 -9.97 -7.56 18.44
C LYS A 105 -8.93 -7.74 17.33
N SER A 106 -9.25 -8.59 16.35
CA SER A 106 -8.48 -8.67 15.11
C SER A 106 -8.81 -7.45 14.25
N ARG A 107 -7.81 -6.63 14.00
CA ARG A 107 -7.92 -5.41 13.19
C ARG A 107 -7.52 -5.71 11.75
N VAL A 108 -8.16 -5.04 10.80
CA VAL A 108 -7.78 -5.10 9.38
C VAL A 108 -7.42 -3.70 8.91
N VAL A 109 -6.17 -3.48 8.53
CA VAL A 109 -5.70 -2.23 7.93
C VAL A 109 -5.59 -2.44 6.43
N ARG A 110 -6.15 -1.52 5.64
CA ARG A 110 -6.10 -1.53 4.18
C ARG A 110 -5.58 -0.18 3.70
N ILE A 111 -4.53 -0.18 2.88
CA ILE A 111 -3.95 1.01 2.27
C ILE A 111 -3.98 0.86 0.75
N ASN A 112 -4.33 1.93 0.05
CA ASN A 112 -4.22 2.03 -1.42
C ASN A 112 -3.55 3.36 -1.79
N VAL A 113 -2.74 3.36 -2.83
CA VAL A 113 -2.25 4.58 -3.48
C VAL A 113 -3.36 5.14 -4.36
N GLN A 114 -3.66 6.44 -4.25
CA GLN A 114 -4.81 7.04 -4.95
C GLN A 114 -4.52 7.47 -6.39
N ALA A 115 -3.31 7.98 -6.62
CA ALA A 115 -3.03 8.80 -7.78
C ALA A 115 -2.83 7.97 -9.06
N SER A 116 -3.42 8.47 -10.14
CA SER A 116 -3.47 7.84 -11.47
C SER A 116 -2.25 8.10 -12.35
N THR A 117 -1.38 9.02 -11.94
CA THR A 117 -0.21 9.46 -12.71
C THR A 117 0.87 9.95 -11.78
N GLY A 118 2.13 9.76 -12.17
CA GLY A 118 3.28 10.38 -11.54
C GLY A 118 3.35 10.08 -10.06
N THR A 119 3.03 8.85 -9.65
CA THR A 119 3.07 8.44 -8.24
C THR A 119 3.91 7.21 -8.02
N ARG A 120 4.86 7.32 -7.11
CA ARG A 120 5.72 6.26 -6.63
C ARG A 120 5.66 6.25 -5.10
N MET A 121 5.38 5.08 -4.53
CA MET A 121 5.48 4.85 -3.09
C MET A 121 6.37 3.64 -2.85
N GLN A 122 7.46 3.82 -2.08
CA GLN A 122 8.34 2.73 -1.68
C GLN A 122 8.09 2.34 -0.24
N LEU A 123 7.71 1.09 0.00
CA LEU A 123 7.51 0.56 1.34
C LEU A 123 8.83 -0.01 1.89
N ASP A 124 9.35 0.57 2.97
CA ASP A 124 10.53 0.05 3.66
C ASP A 124 10.13 -0.94 4.75
N GLN A 125 9.23 -0.54 5.65
CA GLN A 125 8.67 -1.41 6.68
C GLN A 125 7.40 -0.83 7.32
N ILE A 126 6.75 -1.67 8.12
CA ILE A 126 5.58 -1.35 8.94
C ILE A 126 5.96 -1.64 10.39
N GLU A 127 5.78 -0.67 11.28
CA GLU A 127 5.98 -0.85 12.72
C GLU A 127 4.64 -0.85 13.44
N LEU A 128 4.40 -1.89 14.23
CA LEU A 128 3.19 -2.04 15.05
C LEU A 128 3.55 -1.86 16.52
N ASN A 129 2.55 -1.49 17.33
CA ASN A 129 2.72 -1.48 18.77
C ASN A 129 3.18 -2.84 19.32
N GLU A 130 3.78 -2.78 20.50
CA GLU A 130 4.15 -3.96 21.27
C GLU A 130 2.94 -4.87 21.51
N GLY A 131 3.16 -6.19 21.43
CA GLY A 131 2.14 -7.19 21.69
C GLY A 131 1.11 -7.37 20.56
N ALA A 132 1.22 -6.58 19.47
CA ALA A 132 0.48 -6.83 18.25
C ALA A 132 0.86 -8.21 17.69
N LYS A 133 -0.14 -8.97 17.23
CA LYS A 133 0.07 -10.30 16.63
C LYS A 133 -0.46 -10.29 15.22
N VAL A 134 0.45 -10.29 14.25
CA VAL A 134 0.13 -10.33 12.82
C VAL A 134 -0.51 -11.67 12.46
N LYS A 135 -1.54 -11.64 11.62
CA LYS A 135 -2.31 -12.80 11.17
C LYS A 135 -2.41 -12.79 9.66
N GLU A 136 -2.73 -13.96 9.11
CA GLU A 136 -2.97 -14.13 7.69
C GLU A 136 -4.23 -13.36 7.26
N TYR A 137 -4.11 -12.61 6.15
CA TYR A 137 -5.24 -12.07 5.42
C TYR A 137 -5.77 -13.10 4.43
N LYS A 138 -7.08 -13.33 4.42
CA LYS A 138 -7.74 -14.20 3.46
C LYS A 138 -8.36 -13.36 2.34
N PRO A 139 -7.78 -13.35 1.13
CA PRO A 139 -8.35 -12.59 0.02
C PRO A 139 -9.67 -13.17 -0.45
N SER A 140 -10.52 -12.32 -1.02
CA SER A 140 -11.78 -12.74 -1.63
C SER A 140 -11.55 -13.72 -2.79
N PRO A 141 -12.41 -14.73 -2.98
CA PRO A 141 -12.40 -15.53 -4.20
C PRO A 141 -12.85 -14.71 -5.42
N LEU A 142 -13.65 -13.65 -5.20
CA LEU A 142 -14.03 -12.72 -6.26
C LEU A 142 -12.91 -11.69 -6.44
N ARG A 143 -12.41 -11.57 -7.67
CA ARG A 143 -11.20 -10.82 -8.01
C ARG A 143 -11.37 -10.17 -9.36
N PHE A 144 -11.28 -8.86 -9.41
CA PHE A 144 -11.46 -8.06 -10.61
C PHE A 144 -10.12 -7.49 -11.06
N GLN A 145 -9.78 -7.71 -12.32
CA GLN A 145 -8.72 -6.98 -12.99
C GLN A 145 -9.34 -5.94 -13.91
N PHE A 146 -8.96 -4.68 -13.74
CA PHE A 146 -9.38 -3.58 -14.59
C PHE A 146 -8.20 -3.13 -15.44
N ILE A 147 -8.40 -2.99 -16.74
CA ILE A 147 -7.42 -2.45 -17.68
C ILE A 147 -8.06 -1.24 -18.34
N GLY A 148 -7.44 -0.07 -18.24
CA GLY A 148 -8.11 1.13 -18.71
C GLY A 148 -7.27 2.40 -18.83
N ASP A 149 -7.97 3.49 -19.15
CA ASP A 149 -7.42 4.83 -19.26
C ASP A 149 -7.71 5.69 -18.01
N SER A 150 -7.77 7.02 -18.17
CA SER A 150 -8.06 8.00 -17.13
C SER A 150 -9.38 7.75 -16.40
N LEU A 151 -10.40 7.25 -17.10
CA LEU A 151 -11.71 6.99 -16.51
C LEU A 151 -11.66 5.78 -15.57
N SER A 152 -10.77 4.83 -15.82
CA SER A 152 -10.55 3.65 -14.98
C SER A 152 -9.52 3.90 -13.87
N ALA A 153 -8.64 4.89 -14.07
CA ALA A 153 -7.60 5.30 -13.12
C ALA A 153 -8.10 6.31 -12.08
N GLY A 154 -9.31 6.87 -12.26
CA GLY A 154 -9.88 7.88 -11.36
C GLY A 154 -9.30 9.28 -11.56
N TYR A 155 -8.93 9.63 -12.79
CA TYR A 155 -8.44 10.96 -13.11
C TYR A 155 -9.48 12.04 -12.74
N LEU A 156 -9.03 13.11 -12.08
CA LEU A 156 -9.85 14.22 -11.56
C LEU A 156 -10.84 13.87 -10.45
N ASN A 157 -10.90 12.62 -10.01
CA ASN A 157 -11.67 12.30 -8.82
C ASN A 157 -10.99 12.89 -7.56
N PRO A 158 -11.76 13.39 -6.57
CA PRO A 158 -11.20 13.97 -5.36
C PRO A 158 -10.25 13.03 -4.61
N ASN A 159 -10.61 11.76 -4.44
CA ASN A 159 -9.74 10.72 -3.85
C ASN A 159 -9.12 9.78 -4.90
N GLY A 160 -8.96 10.25 -6.14
CA GLY A 160 -8.38 9.48 -7.25
C GLY A 160 -9.12 8.17 -7.53
N VAL A 161 -8.34 7.09 -7.70
CA VAL A 161 -8.87 5.75 -8.01
C VAL A 161 -9.83 5.22 -6.94
N ASN A 162 -9.72 5.69 -5.68
CA ASN A 162 -10.57 5.21 -4.59
C ASN A 162 -12.02 5.70 -4.68
N ASP A 163 -12.29 6.76 -5.45
CA ASP A 163 -13.65 7.18 -5.84
C ASP A 163 -14.03 6.69 -7.24
N CYS A 164 -13.14 5.95 -7.92
CA CYS A 164 -13.38 5.49 -9.28
C CYS A 164 -14.28 4.25 -9.29
N TRP A 165 -15.07 4.09 -10.36
CA TRP A 165 -15.97 2.95 -10.55
C TRP A 165 -15.25 1.60 -10.45
N THR A 166 -13.97 1.51 -10.86
CA THR A 166 -13.15 0.29 -10.76
C THR A 166 -12.97 -0.15 -9.30
N PHE A 167 -12.64 0.80 -8.41
CA PHE A 167 -12.50 0.55 -6.99
C PHE A 167 -13.86 0.38 -6.30
N LEU A 168 -14.82 1.26 -6.57
CA LEU A 168 -16.15 1.23 -5.95
C LEU A 168 -16.92 -0.05 -6.27
N SER A 169 -16.85 -0.53 -7.53
CA SER A 169 -17.43 -1.83 -7.90
C SER A 169 -16.80 -2.96 -7.10
N SER A 170 -15.47 -2.93 -6.93
CA SER A 170 -14.78 -3.95 -6.14
C SER A 170 -15.18 -3.92 -4.67
N GLN A 171 -15.42 -2.73 -4.09
CA GLN A 171 -15.94 -2.61 -2.72
C GLN A 171 -17.36 -3.18 -2.61
N GLU A 172 -18.26 -2.81 -3.53
CA GLU A 172 -19.65 -3.26 -3.54
C GLU A 172 -19.76 -4.79 -3.60
N PHE A 173 -19.02 -5.41 -4.52
CA PHE A 173 -19.00 -6.86 -4.68
C PHE A 173 -18.10 -7.59 -3.67
N LYS A 174 -17.42 -6.87 -2.77
CA LYS A 174 -16.42 -7.43 -1.84
C LYS A 174 -15.35 -8.25 -2.57
N ALA A 175 -14.92 -7.75 -3.73
CA ALA A 175 -13.89 -8.34 -4.57
C ALA A 175 -12.51 -7.78 -4.23
N GLU A 176 -11.47 -8.56 -4.51
CA GLU A 176 -10.13 -8.02 -4.68
C GLU A 176 -10.05 -7.22 -5.98
N HIS A 177 -9.24 -6.17 -6.00
CA HIS A 177 -9.01 -5.35 -7.19
C HIS A 177 -7.54 -5.37 -7.61
N ASN A 178 -7.31 -5.40 -8.92
CA ASN A 178 -6.04 -5.08 -9.55
C ASN A 178 -6.32 -4.10 -10.69
N ILE A 179 -5.89 -2.84 -10.54
CA ILE A 179 -6.25 -1.75 -11.44
C ILE A 179 -5.02 -1.36 -12.25
N MET A 180 -5.00 -1.83 -13.50
CA MET A 180 -4.00 -1.54 -14.52
C MET A 180 -4.52 -0.45 -15.44
N ALA A 181 -4.66 0.75 -14.90
CA ALA A 181 -5.23 1.88 -15.61
C ALA A 181 -4.33 3.11 -15.51
N GLN A 182 -4.22 3.84 -16.62
CA GLN A 182 -3.28 4.95 -16.75
C GLN A 182 -3.93 6.12 -17.49
N SER A 183 -3.87 7.32 -16.90
CA SER A 183 -4.50 8.49 -17.52
C SER A 183 -3.85 8.87 -18.85
N GLY A 184 -4.69 9.07 -19.87
CA GLY A 184 -4.25 9.43 -21.22
C GLY A 184 -3.60 8.29 -22.03
N ALA A 185 -3.57 7.06 -21.50
CA ALA A 185 -3.00 5.96 -22.24
C ALA A 185 -3.96 5.43 -23.32
N CYS A 186 -3.38 4.93 -24.41
CA CYS A 186 -4.12 4.26 -25.49
C CYS A 186 -4.09 2.74 -25.34
N LEU A 187 -5.02 2.04 -25.99
CA LEU A 187 -5.00 0.57 -26.04
C LEU A 187 -3.75 0.05 -26.75
N THR A 188 -3.51 0.51 -27.98
CA THR A 188 -2.38 0.08 -28.81
C THR A 188 -1.08 0.70 -28.31
N ASP A 189 0.02 -0.04 -28.43
CA ASP A 189 1.34 0.46 -28.08
C ASP A 189 1.79 1.58 -29.03
N LYS A 190 1.61 2.81 -28.56
CA LYS A 190 2.05 4.05 -29.19
C LYS A 190 2.10 5.12 -28.11
N GLU A 191 2.84 6.18 -28.37
CA GLU A 191 2.83 7.33 -27.49
C GLU A 191 1.45 7.99 -27.47
N CYS A 192 0.87 8.17 -26.27
CA CYS A 192 -0.41 8.84 -26.07
C CYS A 192 -0.37 9.70 -24.81
N PHE A 193 -0.59 11.01 -24.97
CA PHE A 193 -0.63 11.97 -23.87
C PHE A 193 0.56 11.82 -22.90
N SER A 194 1.78 11.73 -23.43
CA SER A 194 3.04 11.52 -22.69
C SER A 194 3.25 10.13 -22.07
N ASN A 195 2.32 9.19 -22.23
CA ASN A 195 2.59 7.78 -21.98
C ASN A 195 3.41 7.24 -23.14
N ILE A 196 4.63 6.79 -22.88
CA ILE A 196 5.56 6.28 -23.93
C ILE A 196 5.00 5.01 -24.57
N HIS A 197 4.24 4.23 -23.81
CA HIS A 197 3.66 2.97 -24.24
C HIS A 197 2.15 2.95 -24.03
N GLY A 198 1.46 2.16 -24.85
CA GLY A 198 0.03 1.85 -24.66
C GLY A 198 -0.20 0.74 -23.64
N LEU A 199 -1.44 0.52 -23.22
CA LEU A 199 -1.79 -0.54 -22.26
C LEU A 199 -1.48 -1.94 -22.80
N SER A 200 -1.50 -2.16 -24.12
CA SER A 200 -1.08 -3.44 -24.72
C SER A 200 0.38 -3.79 -24.43
N TYR A 201 1.22 -2.80 -24.12
CA TYR A 201 2.59 -3.00 -23.64
C TYR A 201 2.67 -2.90 -22.12
N GLN A 202 2.10 -1.83 -21.53
CA GLN A 202 2.18 -1.59 -20.08
C GLN A 202 1.60 -2.75 -19.25
N TYR A 203 0.62 -3.48 -19.78
CA TYR A 203 0.09 -4.68 -19.15
C TYR A 203 1.15 -5.74 -18.85
N PHE A 204 2.24 -5.81 -19.60
CA PHE A 204 3.28 -6.83 -19.42
C PHE A 204 4.49 -6.37 -18.61
N VAL A 205 4.53 -5.11 -18.15
CA VAL A 205 5.64 -4.54 -17.38
C VAL A 205 5.23 -4.09 -15.98
N THR A 206 6.20 -3.96 -15.08
CA THR A 206 5.96 -3.75 -13.65
C THR A 206 5.60 -2.30 -13.35
N GLU A 207 6.30 -1.36 -13.96
CA GLU A 207 6.15 0.07 -13.73
C GLU A 207 5.14 0.70 -14.71
N ASP A 208 4.54 1.83 -14.30
CA ASP A 208 3.77 2.68 -15.21
C ASP A 208 4.72 3.46 -16.15
N THR A 209 4.22 4.35 -17.01
CA THR A 209 5.09 5.14 -17.92
C THR A 209 5.35 6.59 -17.48
N THR A 210 4.87 7.02 -16.32
CA THR A 210 4.85 8.45 -15.99
C THR A 210 6.16 9.01 -15.44
N TYR A 211 7.04 8.13 -14.96
CA TYR A 211 8.31 8.50 -14.33
C TYR A 211 9.53 8.32 -15.24
N ARG A 212 9.39 8.58 -16.54
CA ARG A 212 10.42 8.28 -17.56
C ARG A 212 11.82 8.88 -17.34
N TRP A 213 11.96 9.81 -16.40
CA TRP A 213 13.22 10.49 -16.08
C TRP A 213 13.87 10.01 -14.78
N ASP A 214 13.19 9.17 -13.99
CA ASP A 214 13.76 8.56 -12.78
C ASP A 214 14.67 7.41 -13.21
N SER A 215 15.93 7.43 -12.75
CA SER A 215 16.93 6.41 -13.10
C SER A 215 16.57 5.01 -12.60
N ASN A 216 15.67 4.90 -11.64
CA ASN A 216 15.13 3.64 -11.12
C ASN A 216 13.83 3.22 -11.82
N HIS A 217 13.39 3.96 -12.85
CA HIS A 217 12.12 3.75 -13.52
C HIS A 217 12.32 3.57 -15.02
N ASN A 218 12.43 2.31 -15.44
CA ASN A 218 12.71 1.97 -16.83
C ASN A 218 11.49 1.44 -17.60
N TYR A 219 10.32 1.29 -16.95
CA TYR A 219 9.04 0.85 -17.57
C TYR A 219 9.18 -0.35 -18.55
N THR A 220 10.15 -1.19 -18.28
CA THR A 220 10.61 -2.30 -19.13
C THR A 220 10.76 -3.59 -18.32
N THR A 221 10.65 -3.52 -16.99
CA THR A 221 10.80 -4.69 -16.13
C THR A 221 9.58 -5.60 -16.34
N PRO A 222 9.74 -6.82 -16.88
CA PRO A 222 8.61 -7.71 -17.10
C PRO A 222 7.84 -7.97 -15.79
N TRP A 223 6.52 -7.93 -15.84
CA TRP A 223 5.69 -8.28 -14.70
C TRP A 223 5.64 -9.79 -14.51
N ASP A 224 5.93 -10.25 -13.30
CA ASP A 224 5.75 -11.66 -12.92
C ASP A 224 4.29 -11.90 -12.50
N PHE A 225 3.47 -12.38 -13.44
CA PHE A 225 2.07 -12.71 -13.20
C PHE A 225 1.85 -13.79 -12.13
N LYS A 226 2.88 -14.55 -11.71
CA LYS A 226 2.74 -15.48 -10.58
C LYS A 226 2.53 -14.77 -9.25
N ARG A 227 2.82 -13.47 -9.19
CA ARG A 227 2.60 -12.61 -8.03
C ARG A 227 1.14 -12.14 -7.92
N ASP A 228 0.37 -12.22 -9.00
CA ASP A 228 -1.03 -11.87 -9.00
C ASP A 228 -1.90 -12.99 -8.43
N LEU A 229 -2.98 -12.59 -7.74
CA LEU A 229 -4.11 -13.48 -7.60
C LEU A 229 -4.81 -13.60 -8.95
N ALA A 230 -5.01 -14.84 -9.43
CA ALA A 230 -5.72 -15.08 -10.68
C ALA A 230 -7.09 -14.37 -10.66
N PRO A 231 -7.37 -13.48 -11.63
CA PRO A 231 -8.63 -12.74 -11.66
C PRO A 231 -9.78 -13.69 -12.00
N SER A 232 -10.92 -13.46 -11.36
CA SER A 232 -12.18 -14.11 -11.73
C SER A 232 -12.84 -13.43 -12.93
N HIS A 233 -12.62 -12.12 -13.07
CA HIS A 233 -13.14 -11.29 -14.15
C HIS A 233 -12.06 -10.30 -14.59
N ILE A 234 -11.96 -10.09 -15.89
CA ILE A 234 -11.10 -9.07 -16.50
C ILE A 234 -12.03 -8.10 -17.24
N ILE A 235 -11.90 -6.82 -16.92
CA ILE A 235 -12.69 -5.74 -17.52
C ILE A 235 -11.72 -4.81 -18.23
N ILE A 236 -11.90 -4.66 -19.53
CA ILE A 236 -11.08 -3.78 -20.37
C ILE A 236 -11.96 -2.59 -20.78
N TYR A 237 -11.62 -1.40 -20.31
CA TYR A 237 -12.34 -0.16 -20.59
C TYR A 237 -11.33 0.92 -21.02
N ILE A 238 -11.03 0.91 -22.32
CA ILE A 238 -10.07 1.79 -22.98
C ILE A 238 -10.42 1.90 -24.47
N GLY A 239 -10.28 3.10 -25.04
CA GLY A 239 -10.59 3.35 -26.46
C GLY A 239 -10.42 4.79 -26.88
#